data_AF-W0I3F3-F1
#
_entry.id   AF-W0I3F3-F1
#
_cell.length_a   1.000
_cell.length_b   1.000
_cell.length_c   1.000
_cell.angle_alpha   90.00
_cell.angle_beta   90.00
_cell.angle_gamma   90.00
#
_symmetry.space_group_name_H-M   'P 1'
#
loop_
_entity.id
_entity.type
_entity.pdbx_description
1 polymer ?
#
loop_
_entity_poly.entity_id
_entity_poly.type
_entity_poly.pdbx_seq_one_letter_code
_entity_poly.pdbx_strand_id
1 'polypeptide(L)'
;MYGWRGRIGLIVPSSNTTMEMELHSALPEGVSLHTARMPLKGITEEELLKMSSLAVESAKLLKDADIDIILYGCTSGSFIGGANFEAELEERIEREVNVSVITTSTAVIEALKILDAQQIIVVTPYTEEINQREKEFLEANEFEVLDIRGLGLVDNLRVGKLEPYEVYRMAKAMFMDEADAIFISCTNLRTFEIIEALEEDLGVPVVTSNQASLWLALRELDVREKIPWLGRLLVEY
;
A
#
# COMPACT_ATOMS: atom_id res chain seq x y z
N MET A 1 13.65 20.57 14.08
CA MET A 1 13.40 20.61 12.62
C MET A 1 12.62 19.35 12.31
N TYR A 2 11.48 19.42 11.61
CA TYR A 2 10.79 18.20 11.17
C TYR A 2 11.54 17.58 9.98
N GLY A 3 11.54 16.24 9.89
CA GLY A 3 12.18 15.53 8.78
C GLY A 3 13.71 15.46 8.82
N TRP A 4 14.34 15.55 10.01
CA TRP A 4 15.81 15.47 10.15
C TRP A 4 16.37 14.06 9.97
N ARG A 5 15.52 13.02 10.02
CA ARG A 5 15.85 11.62 9.67
C ARG A 5 15.36 11.22 8.28
N GLY A 6 14.54 12.05 7.64
CA GLY A 6 13.96 11.75 6.34
C GLY A 6 12.62 12.44 6.10
N ARG A 7 12.36 12.75 4.84
CA ARG A 7 11.14 13.40 4.34
C ARG A 7 10.54 12.53 3.24
N ILE A 8 9.38 11.95 3.55
CA ILE A 8 8.61 11.13 2.62
C ILE A 8 7.65 12.06 1.86
N GLY A 9 7.76 12.09 0.53
CA GLY A 9 6.77 12.65 -0.36
C GLY A 9 5.71 11.62 -0.71
N LEU A 10 4.46 11.81 -0.29
CA LEU A 10 3.35 10.90 -0.54
C LEU A 10 2.49 11.39 -1.71
N ILE A 11 2.29 10.56 -2.72
CA ILE A 11 1.38 10.85 -3.84
C ILE A 11 0.14 9.95 -3.69
N VAL A 12 -1.04 10.52 -3.47
CA VAL A 12 -2.27 9.74 -3.23
C VAL A 12 -3.42 10.12 -4.17
N PRO A 13 -4.40 9.22 -4.37
CA PRO A 13 -5.66 9.57 -5.03
C PRO A 13 -6.34 10.77 -4.35
N SER A 14 -6.96 11.64 -5.14
CA SER A 14 -7.59 12.87 -4.62
C SER A 14 -8.74 12.62 -3.66
N SER A 15 -9.37 11.44 -3.78
CA SER A 15 -10.44 10.96 -2.91
C SER A 15 -9.97 10.08 -1.76
N ASN A 16 -8.67 9.77 -1.66
CA ASN A 16 -8.14 9.01 -0.54
C ASN A 16 -8.15 9.88 0.72
N THR A 17 -8.67 9.34 1.81
CA THR A 17 -8.81 10.00 3.12
C THR A 17 -8.15 9.23 4.26
N THR A 18 -7.57 8.07 3.96
CA THR A 18 -7.09 7.13 4.97
C THR A 18 -5.57 7.08 5.04
N MET A 19 -4.89 6.98 3.90
CA MET A 19 -3.44 6.73 3.84
C MET A 19 -2.66 7.82 4.59
N GLU A 20 -2.97 9.09 4.35
CA GLU A 20 -2.33 10.21 5.06
C GLU A 20 -2.47 10.08 6.59
N MET A 21 -3.67 9.71 7.05
CA MET A 21 -3.97 9.60 8.48
C MET A 21 -3.25 8.41 9.13
N GLU A 22 -3.24 7.26 8.46
CA GLU A 22 -2.55 6.07 8.94
C GLU A 22 -1.04 6.31 9.00
N LEU A 23 -0.42 6.75 7.90
CA LEU A 23 1.01 7.01 7.88
C LEU A 23 1.40 8.05 8.93
N HIS A 24 0.69 9.18 9.02
CA HIS A 24 0.99 10.20 10.05
C HIS A 24 0.92 9.66 11.48
N SER A 25 0.03 8.71 11.77
CA SER A 25 -0.11 8.14 13.12
C SER A 25 1.06 7.22 13.52
N ALA A 26 1.86 6.77 12.54
CA ALA A 26 2.95 5.81 12.73
C ALA A 26 4.35 6.38 12.39
N LEU A 27 4.47 7.66 12.02
CA LEU A 27 5.77 8.24 11.68
C LEU A 27 6.72 8.24 12.90
N PRO A 28 7.92 7.65 12.79
CA PRO A 28 8.94 7.76 13.82
C PRO A 28 9.36 9.21 14.05
N GLU A 29 9.82 9.52 15.28
CA GLU A 29 10.32 10.86 15.60
C GLU A 29 11.42 11.27 14.62
N GLY A 30 11.27 12.43 13.99
CA GLY A 30 12.26 12.97 13.06
C GLY A 30 12.03 12.62 11.59
N VAL A 31 11.06 11.76 11.28
CA VAL A 31 10.55 11.58 9.91
C VAL A 31 9.39 12.54 9.66
N SER A 32 9.23 13.02 8.44
CA SER A 32 8.07 13.84 8.05
C SER A 32 7.43 13.35 6.76
N LEU A 33 6.15 13.66 6.57
CA LEU A 33 5.35 13.26 5.42
C LEU A 33 4.74 14.50 4.76
N HIS A 34 4.86 14.60 3.44
CA HIS A 34 4.38 15.73 2.63
C HIS A 34 3.57 15.19 1.46
N THR A 35 2.35 15.67 1.26
CA THR A 35 1.40 15.00 0.34
C THR A 35 1.08 15.82 -0.90
N ALA A 36 1.08 15.17 -2.06
CA ALA A 36 0.49 15.63 -3.31
C ALA A 36 -0.64 14.68 -3.76
N ARG A 37 -1.53 15.16 -4.62
CA ARG A 37 -2.75 14.42 -5.02
C ARG A 37 -2.85 14.24 -6.53
N MET A 38 -3.35 13.07 -6.93
CA MET A 38 -3.73 12.75 -8.30
C MET A 38 -5.26 12.58 -8.42
N PRO A 39 -5.93 13.15 -9.43
CA PRO A 39 -7.38 13.01 -9.59
C PRO A 39 -7.85 11.56 -9.74
N LEU A 40 -8.71 11.10 -8.84
CA LEU A 40 -9.39 9.81 -8.91
C LEU A 40 -10.68 9.85 -8.08
N LYS A 41 -11.79 9.32 -8.61
CA LYS A 41 -13.04 9.16 -7.86
C LYS A 41 -13.52 7.71 -7.85
N GLY A 42 -13.48 7.06 -9.01
CA GLY A 42 -13.80 5.66 -9.20
C GLY A 42 -12.54 4.80 -9.30
N ILE A 43 -12.65 3.55 -8.84
CA ILE A 43 -11.62 2.52 -8.96
C ILE A 43 -11.96 1.66 -10.18
N THR A 44 -11.80 2.24 -11.37
CA THR A 44 -11.95 1.55 -12.67
C THR A 44 -10.60 1.55 -13.39
N GLU A 45 -10.37 0.57 -14.27
CA GLU A 45 -9.11 0.48 -15.03
C GLU A 45 -8.77 1.80 -15.78
N GLU A 46 -9.76 2.39 -16.46
CA GLU A 46 -9.60 3.67 -17.16
C GLU A 46 -9.20 4.81 -16.23
N GLU A 47 -9.91 4.97 -15.09
CA GLU A 47 -9.62 6.04 -14.14
C GLU A 47 -8.25 5.85 -13.48
N LEU A 48 -7.86 4.60 -13.17
CA LEU A 48 -6.56 4.28 -12.58
C LEU A 48 -5.41 4.59 -13.54
N LEU A 49 -5.50 4.15 -14.81
CA LEU A 49 -4.47 4.46 -15.81
C LEU A 49 -4.32 5.96 -16.05
N LYS A 50 -5.45 6.68 -16.12
CA LYS A 50 -5.45 8.14 -16.25
C LYS A 50 -4.82 8.80 -15.03
N MET A 51 -5.14 8.35 -13.82
CA MET A 51 -4.55 8.87 -12.59
C MET A 51 -3.02 8.67 -12.58
N SER A 52 -2.55 7.45 -12.88
CA SER A 52 -1.11 7.13 -12.90
C SER A 52 -0.34 7.99 -13.90
N SER A 53 -0.97 8.40 -15.02
CA SER A 53 -0.34 9.33 -15.98
C SER A 53 -0.02 10.72 -15.40
N LEU A 54 -0.70 11.13 -14.32
CA LEU A 54 -0.53 12.41 -13.63
C LEU A 54 0.44 12.34 -12.44
N ALA A 55 1.05 11.18 -12.20
CA ALA A 55 1.97 10.96 -11.07
C ALA A 55 3.21 11.86 -11.15
N VAL A 56 3.78 12.03 -12.34
CA VAL A 56 4.97 12.88 -12.58
C VAL A 56 4.72 14.33 -12.15
N GLU A 57 3.57 14.90 -12.51
CA GLU A 57 3.25 16.28 -12.16
C GLU A 57 3.03 16.44 -10.65
N SER A 58 2.47 15.44 -9.98
CA SER A 58 2.35 15.42 -8.52
C SER A 58 3.72 15.29 -7.84
N ALA A 59 4.61 14.47 -8.39
CA ALA A 59 5.97 14.29 -7.90
C ALA A 59 6.81 15.57 -8.01
N LYS A 60 6.66 16.34 -9.09
CA LYS A 60 7.34 17.63 -9.26
C LYS A 60 6.99 18.62 -8.15
N LEU A 61 5.74 18.65 -7.69
CA LEU A 61 5.33 19.50 -6.56
C LEU A 61 6.00 19.07 -5.25
N LEU A 62 6.17 17.77 -5.03
CA LEU A 62 6.84 17.26 -3.83
C LEU A 62 8.36 17.52 -3.86
N LYS A 63 8.98 17.48 -5.04
CA LYS A 63 10.39 17.83 -5.21
C LYS A 63 10.72 19.22 -4.67
N ASP A 64 9.81 20.19 -4.85
CA ASP A 64 10.00 21.55 -4.34
C ASP A 64 10.05 21.61 -2.80
N ALA A 65 9.54 20.58 -2.10
CA ALA A 65 9.61 20.43 -0.65
C ALA A 65 10.89 19.73 -0.17
N ASP A 66 11.87 19.47 -1.06
CA ASP A 66 13.17 18.88 -0.72
C ASP A 66 12.99 17.55 0.04
N ILE A 67 12.20 16.65 -0.58
CA ILE A 67 11.89 15.31 -0.08
C ILE A 67 13.00 14.31 -0.42
N ASP A 68 13.21 13.32 0.44
CA ASP A 68 14.28 12.33 0.31
C ASP A 68 13.82 11.09 -0.49
N ILE A 69 12.53 10.75 -0.42
CA ILE A 69 11.91 9.63 -1.14
C ILE A 69 10.46 9.96 -1.51
N ILE A 70 9.98 9.44 -2.65
CA ILE A 70 8.58 9.49 -3.06
C ILE A 70 7.94 8.11 -2.85
N LEU A 71 6.79 8.11 -2.18
CA LEU A 71 5.89 6.97 -2.08
C LEU A 71 4.66 7.21 -2.97
N TYR A 72 4.50 6.40 -4.01
CA TYR A 72 3.27 6.34 -4.80
C TYR A 72 2.21 5.52 -4.07
N GLY A 73 1.24 6.21 -3.46
CA GLY A 73 0.25 5.73 -2.51
C GLY A 73 -1.07 5.25 -3.13
N CYS A 74 -1.01 4.35 -4.11
CA CYS A 74 -2.19 3.69 -4.65
C CYS A 74 -1.86 2.28 -5.15
N THR A 75 -2.32 1.25 -4.44
CA THR A 75 -2.07 -0.16 -4.77
C THR A 75 -2.54 -0.51 -6.18
N SER A 76 -3.84 -0.35 -6.46
CA SER A 76 -4.39 -0.65 -7.78
C SER A 76 -3.81 0.24 -8.87
N GLY A 77 -3.56 1.51 -8.56
CA GLY A 77 -2.91 2.44 -9.48
C GLY A 77 -1.46 2.10 -9.82
N SER A 78 -0.80 1.20 -9.07
CA SER A 78 0.58 0.79 -9.34
C SER A 78 0.70 -0.61 -9.96
N PHE A 79 -0.32 -1.46 -9.93
CA PHE A 79 -0.29 -2.75 -10.65
C PHE A 79 -1.21 -2.83 -11.90
N ILE A 80 -2.13 -1.88 -12.08
CA ILE A 80 -3.20 -2.00 -13.10
C ILE A 80 -2.70 -2.18 -14.55
N GLY A 81 -1.49 -1.70 -14.86
CA GLY A 81 -0.89 -1.84 -16.19
C GLY A 81 -0.20 -3.19 -16.46
N GLY A 82 -0.21 -4.13 -15.52
CA GLY A 82 0.38 -5.46 -15.66
C GLY A 82 1.70 -5.65 -14.93
N ALA A 83 2.38 -6.76 -15.22
CA ALA A 83 3.43 -7.39 -14.40
C ALA A 83 4.71 -6.57 -14.12
N ASN A 84 4.90 -5.39 -14.72
CA ASN A 84 6.04 -4.50 -14.43
C ASN A 84 5.61 -3.02 -14.35
N PHE A 85 4.31 -2.74 -14.27
CA PHE A 85 3.79 -1.39 -14.39
C PHE A 85 4.28 -0.49 -13.25
N GLU A 86 4.47 -1.05 -12.07
CA GLU A 86 5.03 -0.41 -10.90
C GLU A 86 6.48 0.03 -11.11
N ALA A 87 7.32 -0.85 -11.68
CA ALA A 87 8.71 -0.53 -11.97
C ALA A 87 8.81 0.54 -13.08
N GLU A 88 7.97 0.46 -14.11
CA GLU A 88 7.88 1.49 -15.15
C GLU A 88 7.42 2.84 -14.59
N LEU A 89 6.48 2.81 -13.63
CA LEU A 89 5.97 4.01 -12.97
C LEU A 89 7.05 4.66 -12.10
N GLU A 90 7.79 3.87 -11.33
CA GLU A 90 8.95 4.30 -10.55
C GLU A 90 9.98 4.97 -11.46
N GLU A 91 10.49 4.25 -12.48
CA GLU A 91 11.52 4.77 -13.39
C GLU A 91 11.07 6.07 -14.07
N ARG A 92 9.80 6.14 -14.50
CA ARG A 92 9.25 7.32 -15.15
C ARG A 92 9.23 8.53 -14.21
N ILE A 93 8.86 8.36 -12.94
CA ILE A 93 8.83 9.45 -11.97
C ILE A 93 10.27 9.85 -11.61
N GLU A 94 11.13 8.89 -11.28
CA GLU A 94 12.52 9.11 -10.89
C GLU A 94 13.29 9.90 -11.95
N ARG A 95 13.10 9.56 -13.24
CA ARG A 95 13.75 10.26 -14.36
C ARG A 95 13.42 11.75 -14.42
N GLU A 96 12.22 12.13 -14.00
CA GLU A 96 11.72 13.51 -14.10
C GLU A 96 12.08 14.34 -12.85
N VAL A 97 12.10 13.72 -11.67
CA VAL A 97 12.29 14.44 -10.40
C VAL A 97 13.67 14.22 -9.78
N ASN A 98 14.41 13.18 -10.18
CA ASN A 98 15.72 12.81 -9.63
C ASN A 98 15.68 12.63 -8.10
N VAL A 99 14.65 11.92 -7.63
CA VAL A 99 14.46 11.46 -6.25
C VAL A 99 14.01 10.01 -6.33
N SER A 100 14.43 9.17 -5.39
CA SER A 100 14.03 7.76 -5.35
C SER A 100 12.51 7.64 -5.21
N VAL A 101 11.91 6.68 -5.92
CA VAL A 101 10.48 6.42 -5.90
C VAL A 101 10.23 4.96 -5.58
N ILE A 102 9.29 4.73 -4.66
CA ILE A 102 8.72 3.42 -4.41
C ILE A 102 7.21 3.47 -4.61
N THR A 103 6.62 2.38 -5.07
CA THR A 103 5.17 2.23 -5.15
C THR A 103 4.63 1.37 -4.02
N THR A 104 3.32 1.51 -3.77
CA THR A 104 2.62 0.64 -2.83
C THR A 104 2.71 -0.84 -3.22
N SER A 105 2.63 -1.17 -4.51
CA SER A 105 2.73 -2.56 -4.97
C SER A 105 4.14 -3.13 -4.81
N THR A 106 5.20 -2.35 -5.10
CA THR A 106 6.58 -2.72 -4.78
C THR A 106 6.73 -2.99 -3.28
N ALA A 107 6.22 -2.10 -2.44
CA ALA A 107 6.26 -2.26 -0.99
C ALA A 107 5.55 -3.52 -0.49
N VAL A 108 4.41 -3.88 -1.08
CA VAL A 108 3.69 -5.11 -0.75
C VAL A 108 4.49 -6.35 -1.16
N ILE A 109 5.07 -6.38 -2.36
CA ILE A 109 5.90 -7.50 -2.82
C ILE A 109 7.09 -7.70 -1.85
N GLU A 110 7.82 -6.63 -1.54
CA GLU A 110 8.99 -6.69 -0.65
C GLU A 110 8.59 -7.12 0.77
N ALA A 111 7.45 -6.66 1.27
CA ALA A 111 6.93 -7.06 2.58
C ALA A 111 6.54 -8.54 2.63
N LEU A 112 5.86 -9.05 1.61
CA LEU A 112 5.50 -10.47 1.55
C LEU A 112 6.74 -11.37 1.42
N LYS A 113 7.72 -10.97 0.59
CA LYS A 113 8.99 -11.69 0.42
C LYS A 113 9.80 -11.74 1.71
N ILE A 114 9.93 -10.64 2.45
CA ILE A 114 10.74 -10.62 3.67
C ILE A 114 10.12 -11.46 4.80
N LEU A 115 8.79 -11.62 4.77
CA LEU A 115 8.02 -12.48 5.66
C LEU A 115 8.03 -13.96 5.24
N ASP A 116 8.74 -14.30 4.15
CA ASP A 116 8.81 -15.65 3.58
C ASP A 116 7.41 -16.21 3.24
N ALA A 117 6.48 -15.32 2.86
CA ALA A 117 5.13 -15.71 2.49
C ALA A 117 5.07 -16.16 1.03
N GLN A 118 4.59 -17.38 0.78
CA GLN A 118 4.42 -17.90 -0.58
C GLN A 118 2.93 -18.06 -0.92
N GLN A 119 2.15 -18.65 -0.02
CA GLN A 119 0.71 -18.88 -0.18
C GLN A 119 -0.07 -17.83 0.59
N ILE A 120 -0.87 -17.03 -0.11
CA ILE A 120 -1.53 -15.86 0.50
C ILE A 120 -3.03 -15.84 0.24
N ILE A 121 -3.77 -15.30 1.20
CA ILE A 121 -5.16 -14.86 0.99
C ILE A 121 -5.22 -13.34 0.84
N VAL A 122 -6.09 -12.86 -0.05
CA VAL A 122 -6.14 -11.44 -0.41
C VAL A 122 -7.54 -10.87 -0.15
N VAL A 123 -7.61 -9.83 0.69
CA VAL A 123 -8.84 -9.11 1.01
C VAL A 123 -8.79 -7.74 0.38
N THR A 124 -9.81 -7.37 -0.37
CA THR A 124 -9.86 -6.08 -1.09
C THR A 124 -11.22 -5.40 -0.91
N PRO A 125 -11.34 -4.10 -1.24
CA PRO A 125 -12.65 -3.47 -1.40
C PRO A 125 -13.16 -3.56 -2.85
N TYR A 126 -12.37 -4.11 -3.78
CA TYR A 126 -12.51 -3.88 -5.21
C TYR A 126 -13.60 -4.73 -5.87
N THR A 127 -13.87 -4.41 -7.14
CA THR A 127 -14.64 -5.25 -8.05
C THR A 127 -13.85 -6.49 -8.46
N GLU A 128 -14.55 -7.50 -8.96
CA GLU A 128 -13.94 -8.74 -9.42
C GLU A 128 -12.92 -8.52 -10.55
N GLU A 129 -13.19 -7.56 -11.44
CA GLU A 129 -12.27 -7.17 -12.50
C GLU A 129 -10.91 -6.69 -11.96
N ILE A 130 -10.93 -5.83 -10.94
CA ILE A 130 -9.70 -5.32 -10.33
C ILE A 130 -9.02 -6.42 -9.49
N ASN A 131 -9.79 -7.27 -8.80
CA ASN A 131 -9.25 -8.44 -8.09
C ASN A 131 -8.50 -9.38 -9.03
N GLN A 132 -9.06 -9.63 -10.23
CA GLN A 132 -8.42 -10.50 -11.20
C GLN A 132 -7.07 -9.93 -11.65
N ARG A 133 -6.98 -8.60 -11.86
CA ARG A 133 -5.70 -7.92 -12.15
C ARG A 133 -4.71 -7.99 -10.99
N GLU A 134 -5.20 -7.83 -9.76
CA GLU A 134 -4.36 -7.93 -8.56
C GLU A 134 -3.81 -9.35 -8.37
N LYS A 135 -4.65 -10.36 -8.60
CA LYS A 135 -4.24 -11.76 -8.58
C LYS A 135 -3.17 -12.03 -9.63
N GLU A 136 -3.39 -11.63 -10.88
CA GLU A 136 -2.40 -11.78 -11.96
C GLU A 136 -1.07 -11.11 -11.62
N PHE A 137 -1.11 -9.93 -11.01
CA PHE A 137 0.08 -9.21 -10.55
C PHE A 137 0.85 -9.96 -9.46
N LEU A 138 0.15 -10.46 -8.44
CA LEU A 138 0.76 -11.22 -7.35
C LEU A 138 1.33 -12.55 -7.85
N GLU A 139 0.61 -13.28 -8.70
CA GLU A 139 1.08 -14.54 -9.29
C GLU A 139 2.28 -14.33 -10.23
N ALA A 140 2.33 -13.21 -10.96
CA ALA A 140 3.52 -12.83 -11.73
C ALA A 140 4.76 -12.55 -10.86
N ASN A 141 4.54 -12.24 -9.58
CA ASN A 141 5.57 -12.02 -8.56
C ASN A 141 5.84 -13.25 -7.69
N GLU A 142 5.50 -14.44 -8.20
CA GLU A 142 5.82 -15.74 -7.60
C GLU A 142 5.04 -16.09 -6.31
N PHE A 143 3.95 -15.37 -6.02
CA PHE A 143 3.02 -15.73 -4.95
C PHE A 143 1.90 -16.66 -5.45
N GLU A 144 1.46 -17.58 -4.60
CA GLU A 144 0.26 -18.38 -4.83
C GLU A 144 -0.92 -17.74 -4.11
N VAL A 145 -1.88 -17.20 -4.88
CA VAL A 145 -3.10 -16.59 -4.32
C VAL A 145 -4.16 -17.69 -4.10
N LEU A 146 -4.27 -18.15 -2.84
CA LEU A 146 -5.19 -19.21 -2.43
C LEU A 146 -6.66 -18.79 -2.59
N ASP A 147 -6.98 -17.57 -2.16
CA ASP A 147 -8.30 -16.96 -2.33
C ASP A 147 -8.16 -15.43 -2.39
N ILE A 148 -8.99 -14.80 -3.21
CA ILE A 148 -9.10 -13.33 -3.30
C ILE A 148 -10.58 -12.95 -3.31
N ARG A 149 -10.98 -12.06 -2.40
CA ARG A 149 -12.36 -11.56 -2.38
C ARG A 149 -12.38 -10.06 -2.15
N GLY A 150 -13.30 -9.41 -2.84
CA GLY A 150 -13.55 -7.98 -2.76
C GLY A 150 -14.97 -7.63 -2.29
N LEU A 151 -15.16 -6.40 -1.81
CA LEU A 151 -16.47 -5.85 -1.46
C LEU A 151 -17.24 -5.26 -2.67
N GLY A 152 -16.66 -5.28 -3.87
CA GLY A 152 -17.32 -4.83 -5.09
C GLY A 152 -17.49 -3.32 -5.21
N LEU A 153 -16.67 -2.53 -4.53
CA LEU A 153 -16.81 -1.07 -4.48
C LEU A 153 -16.01 -0.40 -5.60
N VAL A 154 -16.69 0.51 -6.32
CA VAL A 154 -16.07 1.39 -7.31
C VAL A 154 -15.83 2.79 -6.74
N ASP A 155 -16.76 3.32 -5.95
CA ASP A 155 -16.64 4.66 -5.36
C ASP A 155 -15.60 4.66 -4.23
N ASN A 156 -14.49 5.35 -4.46
CA ASN A 156 -13.39 5.38 -3.50
C ASN A 156 -13.78 6.06 -2.18
N LEU A 157 -14.77 6.96 -2.17
CA LEU A 157 -15.28 7.56 -0.92
C LEU A 157 -16.05 6.56 -0.06
N ARG A 158 -16.64 5.52 -0.66
CA ARG A 158 -17.27 4.43 0.09
C ARG A 158 -16.21 3.53 0.71
N VAL A 159 -15.11 3.28 0.01
CA VAL A 159 -13.97 2.51 0.53
C VAL A 159 -13.41 3.18 1.79
N GLY A 160 -13.15 4.48 1.76
CA GLY A 160 -12.66 5.24 2.92
C GLY A 160 -13.63 5.34 4.11
N LYS A 161 -14.88 4.89 3.94
CA LYS A 161 -15.91 4.86 5.00
C LYS A 161 -16.16 3.45 5.54
N LEU A 162 -15.52 2.43 4.99
CA LEU A 162 -15.61 1.09 5.53
C LEU A 162 -15.00 1.07 6.93
N GLU A 163 -15.71 0.44 7.86
CA GLU A 163 -15.19 0.31 9.20
C GLU A 163 -14.17 -0.84 9.25
N PRO A 164 -13.04 -0.69 9.97
CA PRO A 164 -11.99 -1.71 9.96
C PRO A 164 -12.47 -3.09 10.42
N TYR A 165 -13.46 -3.14 11.32
CA TYR A 165 -14.04 -4.41 11.76
C TYR A 165 -14.70 -5.21 10.62
N GLU A 166 -15.16 -4.54 9.55
CA GLU A 166 -15.73 -5.22 8.39
C GLU A 166 -14.65 -5.99 7.64
N VAL A 167 -13.49 -5.35 7.43
CA VAL A 167 -12.31 -5.94 6.80
C VAL A 167 -11.72 -7.05 7.66
N TYR A 168 -11.61 -6.83 8.98
CA TYR A 168 -11.18 -7.84 9.94
C TYR A 168 -12.05 -9.11 9.87
N ARG A 169 -13.38 -8.97 9.87
CA ARG A 169 -14.28 -10.13 9.80
C ARG A 169 -14.16 -10.87 8.48
N MET A 170 -13.96 -10.13 7.39
CA MET A 170 -13.76 -10.71 6.07
C MET A 170 -12.47 -11.52 6.01
N ALA A 171 -11.36 -10.98 6.51
CA ALA A 171 -10.09 -11.69 6.62
C ALA A 171 -10.22 -12.99 7.42
N LYS A 172 -10.83 -12.94 8.62
CA LYS A 172 -11.05 -14.15 9.44
C LYS A 172 -11.95 -15.18 8.77
N ALA A 173 -12.96 -14.75 8.02
CA ALA A 173 -13.86 -15.65 7.33
C ALA A 173 -13.25 -16.30 6.08
N MET A 174 -12.20 -15.69 5.52
CA MET A 174 -11.46 -16.19 4.36
C MET A 174 -10.24 -17.02 4.74
N PHE A 175 -9.79 -16.93 5.99
CA PHE A 175 -8.56 -17.59 6.44
C PHE A 175 -8.60 -19.10 6.19
N MET A 176 -7.48 -19.61 5.69
CA MET A 176 -7.21 -21.01 5.40
C MET A 176 -5.94 -21.39 6.15
N ASP A 177 -5.89 -22.57 6.77
CA ASP A 177 -4.74 -23.01 7.56
C ASP A 177 -3.45 -23.13 6.71
N GLU A 178 -3.61 -23.26 5.38
CA GLU A 178 -2.53 -23.32 4.41
C GLU A 178 -1.94 -21.94 4.03
N ALA A 179 -2.55 -20.83 4.45
CA ALA A 179 -2.04 -19.49 4.12
C ALA A 179 -0.84 -19.12 4.99
N ASP A 180 0.26 -18.69 4.37
CA ASP A 180 1.44 -18.16 5.06
C ASP A 180 1.22 -16.72 5.55
N ALA A 181 0.40 -15.95 4.85
CA ALA A 181 0.08 -14.56 5.19
C ALA A 181 -1.29 -14.12 4.67
N ILE A 182 -1.78 -13.02 5.25
CA ILE A 182 -2.97 -12.32 4.77
C ILE A 182 -2.56 -10.98 4.20
N PHE A 183 -2.92 -10.73 2.95
CA PHE A 183 -2.75 -9.41 2.34
C PHE A 183 -4.09 -8.66 2.30
N ILE A 184 -4.15 -7.51 2.97
CA ILE A 184 -5.28 -6.58 2.89
C ILE A 184 -4.91 -5.44 1.95
N SER A 185 -5.48 -5.49 0.75
CA SER A 185 -5.18 -4.54 -0.31
C SER A 185 -6.12 -3.35 -0.29
N CYS A 186 -5.52 -2.16 -0.33
CA CYS A 186 -6.07 -0.85 -0.70
C CYS A 186 -5.54 0.21 0.24
N THR A 187 -5.01 1.30 -0.31
CA THR A 187 -4.52 2.43 0.50
C THR A 187 -5.62 3.27 1.13
N ASN A 188 -6.88 3.10 0.72
CA ASN A 188 -8.01 3.83 1.29
C ASN A 188 -8.80 3.04 2.34
N LEU A 189 -8.43 1.78 2.61
CA LEU A 189 -8.97 1.03 3.74
C LEU A 189 -8.24 1.41 5.02
N ARG A 190 -9.00 1.64 6.10
CA ARG A 190 -8.43 1.82 7.44
C ARG A 190 -8.16 0.43 8.02
N THR A 191 -6.90 0.13 8.28
CA THR A 191 -6.40 -1.21 8.58
C THR A 191 -5.44 -1.25 9.77
N PHE A 192 -4.81 -0.13 10.14
CA PHE A 192 -3.75 -0.10 11.15
C PHE A 192 -4.17 -0.69 12.50
N GLU A 193 -5.39 -0.41 12.94
CA GLU A 193 -5.94 -0.87 14.23
C GLU A 193 -6.34 -2.35 14.27
N ILE A 194 -6.38 -3.05 13.13
CA ILE A 194 -6.79 -4.47 13.05
C ILE A 194 -5.63 -5.43 12.80
N ILE A 195 -4.42 -4.93 12.49
CA ILE A 195 -3.27 -5.76 12.11
C ILE A 195 -2.88 -6.69 13.27
N GLU A 196 -2.53 -6.13 14.43
CA GLU A 196 -2.08 -6.91 15.60
C GLU A 196 -3.13 -7.94 16.01
N ALA A 197 -4.41 -7.53 16.10
CA ALA A 197 -5.50 -8.42 16.46
C ALA A 197 -5.71 -9.57 15.46
N LEU A 198 -5.55 -9.33 14.15
CA LEU A 198 -5.62 -10.39 13.15
C LEU A 198 -4.45 -11.36 13.26
N GLU A 199 -3.23 -10.87 13.46
CA GLU A 199 -2.05 -11.72 13.62
C GLU A 199 -2.13 -12.59 14.87
N GLU A 200 -2.64 -12.03 15.99
CA GLU A 200 -2.88 -12.77 17.23
C GLU A 200 -3.93 -13.86 17.05
N ASP A 201 -5.02 -13.56 16.36
CA ASP A 201 -6.13 -14.50 16.18
C ASP A 201 -5.85 -15.63 15.19
N LEU A 202 -5.10 -15.33 14.12
CA LEU A 202 -4.91 -16.24 12.99
C LEU A 202 -3.53 -16.90 12.99
N GLY A 203 -2.58 -16.39 13.79
CA GLY A 203 -1.27 -17.01 13.94
C GLY A 203 -0.33 -16.80 12.75
N VAL A 204 -0.74 -16.06 11.73
CA VAL A 204 0.04 -15.71 10.53
C VAL A 204 0.28 -14.20 10.43
N PRO A 205 1.34 -13.73 9.77
CA PRO A 205 1.54 -12.31 9.50
C PRO A 205 0.42 -11.70 8.65
N VAL A 206 0.16 -10.42 8.90
CA VAL A 206 -0.79 -9.61 8.13
C VAL A 206 -0.03 -8.47 7.46
N VAL A 207 -0.17 -8.38 6.14
CA VAL A 207 0.38 -7.30 5.33
C VAL A 207 -0.77 -6.42 4.86
N THR A 208 -0.66 -5.11 5.08
CA THR A 208 -1.59 -4.13 4.52
C THR A 208 -0.86 -3.20 3.56
N SER A 209 -1.57 -2.64 2.56
CA SER A 209 -0.96 -1.69 1.62
C SER A 209 -0.28 -0.51 2.32
N ASN A 210 -0.90 0.07 3.34
CA ASN A 210 -0.39 1.25 4.03
C ASN A 210 0.81 0.93 4.95
N GLN A 211 0.77 -0.19 5.66
CA GLN A 211 1.84 -0.64 6.56
C GLN A 211 3.08 -1.05 5.77
N ALA A 212 2.90 -1.82 4.69
CA ALA A 212 4.01 -2.20 3.80
C ALA A 212 4.67 -0.98 3.17
N SER A 213 3.86 -0.02 2.70
CA SER A 213 4.36 1.24 2.14
C SER A 213 5.19 2.05 3.13
N LEU A 214 4.70 2.18 4.38
CA LEU A 214 5.45 2.87 5.43
C LEU A 214 6.74 2.13 5.75
N TRP A 215 6.67 0.81 5.91
CA TRP A 215 7.81 -0.05 6.19
C TRP A 215 8.93 0.10 5.16
N LEU A 216 8.61 -0.01 3.87
CA LEU A 216 9.61 0.13 2.81
C LEU A 216 10.17 1.57 2.78
N ALA A 217 9.32 2.59 2.87
CA ALA A 217 9.76 3.98 2.88
C ALA A 217 10.74 4.28 4.03
N LEU A 218 10.46 3.76 5.23
CA LEU A 218 11.35 3.94 6.38
C LEU A 218 12.69 3.22 6.17
N ARG A 219 12.68 2.03 5.58
CA ARG A 219 13.91 1.27 5.30
C ARG A 219 14.81 1.94 4.27
N GLU A 220 14.25 2.49 3.21
CA GLU A 220 14.99 3.27 2.21
C GLU A 220 15.62 4.53 2.83
N LEU A 221 15.00 5.07 3.89
CA LEU A 221 15.54 6.17 4.70
C LEU A 221 16.49 5.73 5.82
N ASP A 222 16.88 4.45 5.86
CA ASP A 222 17.71 3.85 6.91
C ASP A 222 17.09 3.92 8.33
N VAL A 223 15.77 4.12 8.42
CA VAL A 223 15.00 4.17 9.67
C VAL A 223 14.40 2.79 9.95
N ARG A 224 14.91 2.10 10.97
CA ARG A 224 14.47 0.75 11.39
C ARG A 224 13.83 0.72 12.78
N GLU A 225 13.07 1.76 13.08
CA GLU A 225 12.38 1.85 14.38
C GLU A 225 11.20 0.88 14.40
N LYS A 226 11.07 0.12 15.49
CA LYS A 226 10.00 -0.87 15.64
C LYS A 226 8.69 -0.17 15.97
N ILE A 227 7.60 -0.60 15.34
CA ILE A 227 6.25 -0.10 15.60
C ILE A 227 5.37 -1.28 16.03
N PRO A 228 5.29 -1.62 17.34
CA PRO A 228 4.70 -2.87 17.80
C PRO A 228 3.27 -3.16 17.36
N TRP A 229 2.43 -2.13 17.36
CA TRP A 229 1.02 -2.24 16.99
C TRP A 229 0.78 -2.36 15.48
N LEU A 230 1.85 -2.33 14.67
CA LEU A 230 1.84 -2.59 13.24
C LEU A 230 2.40 -3.97 12.89
N GLY A 231 2.14 -4.97 13.73
CA GLY A 231 2.35 -6.39 13.43
C GLY A 231 3.80 -6.83 13.18
N ARG A 232 3.98 -8.10 12.83
CA ARG A 232 5.29 -8.76 12.67
C ARG A 232 6.21 -8.02 11.71
N LEU A 233 5.68 -7.49 10.60
CA LEU A 233 6.47 -6.76 9.60
C LEU A 233 7.27 -5.61 10.22
N LEU A 234 6.66 -4.80 11.11
CA LEU A 234 7.31 -3.63 11.73
C LEU A 234 7.99 -3.96 13.06
N VAL A 235 7.86 -5.20 13.56
CA VAL A 235 8.46 -5.66 14.82
C VAL A 235 9.73 -6.44 14.58
N GLU A 236 9.72 -7.32 13.58
CA GLU A 236 10.78 -8.28 13.31
C GLU A 236 11.77 -7.77 12.27
N TYR A 237 11.30 -6.93 11.34
CA TYR A 237 12.05 -6.49 10.17
C TYR A 237 12.21 -4.97 10.12
#